data_AF-A0A064CQJ5-F1
#
_entry.id   AF-A0A064CQJ5-F1
#
_cell.length_a   1.000
_cell.length_b   1.000
_cell.length_c   1.000
_cell.angle_alpha   90.00
_cell.angle_beta   90.00
_cell.angle_gamma   90.00
#
_symmetry.space_group_name_H-M   'P 1'
#
loop_
_entity.id
_entity.type
_entity.pdbx_description
1 polymer ?
#
loop_
_entity_poly.entity_id
_entity_poly.type
_entity_poly.pdbx_seq_one_letter_code
_entity_poly.pdbx_strand_id
1 'polypeptide(L)'
;MARRVRAPSDGPQLRAEILAELRETLSTLAGVPWVDNHLAAIERGDEVVLKRWDLPDWCPQQYAGRPGDPVILRADNTIAEVGE
;
A
#
# COMPACT_ATOMS: atom_id res chain seq x y z
N MET A 1 10.77 17.41 -12.91
CA MET A 1 10.05 16.15 -13.20
C MET A 1 8.56 16.45 -13.19
N ALA A 2 7.86 16.19 -14.30
CA ALA A 2 6.45 16.54 -14.42
C ALA A 2 5.61 15.66 -13.48
N ARG A 3 5.07 16.27 -12.44
CA ARG A 3 4.15 15.65 -11.46
C ARG A 3 2.83 15.38 -12.17
N ARG A 4 2.73 14.21 -12.80
CA ARG A 4 1.44 13.67 -13.27
C ARG A 4 0.61 13.44 -12.01
N VAL A 5 -0.34 14.33 -11.75
CA VAL A 5 -1.47 14.05 -10.88
C VAL A 5 -2.23 12.91 -11.54
N ARG A 6 -1.82 11.67 -11.27
CA ARG A 6 -2.60 10.48 -11.66
C ARG A 6 -3.86 10.57 -10.81
N ALA A 7 -5.02 10.57 -11.47
CA ALA A 7 -6.29 10.34 -10.82
C ALA A 7 -6.17 9.10 -9.91
N PRO A 8 -6.93 8.98 -8.81
CA PRO A 8 -6.90 7.77 -7.97
C PRO A 8 -7.10 6.57 -8.88
N SER A 9 -6.01 5.85 -9.12
CA SER A 9 -5.98 4.85 -10.17
C SER A 9 -6.99 3.78 -9.79
N ASP A 10 -7.81 3.34 -10.75
CA ASP A 10 -8.75 2.23 -10.60
C ASP A 10 -8.14 1.12 -9.75
N GLY A 11 -8.90 0.57 -8.80
CA GLY A 11 -8.43 -0.31 -7.74
C GLY A 11 -7.25 -1.26 -8.05
N PRO A 12 -7.24 -1.98 -9.18
CA PRO A 12 -6.12 -2.85 -9.58
C PRO A 12 -4.77 -2.13 -9.73
N GLN A 13 -4.75 -0.87 -10.16
CA GLN A 13 -3.52 -0.06 -10.28
C GLN A 13 -3.01 0.40 -8.91
N LEU A 14 -3.89 0.70 -7.95
CA LEU A 14 -3.46 1.07 -6.58
C LEU A 14 -2.67 -0.08 -5.93
N ARG A 15 -3.17 -1.31 -6.01
CA ARG A 15 -2.46 -2.50 -5.49
C ARG A 15 -1.13 -2.74 -6.18
N ALA A 16 -1.09 -2.62 -7.51
CA ALA A 16 0.14 -2.83 -8.26
C ALA A 16 1.24 -1.83 -7.87
N GLU A 17 0.90 -0.55 -7.70
CA GLU A 17 1.86 0.47 -7.28
C GLU A 17 2.30 0.27 -5.83
N ILE A 18 1.37 0.00 -4.89
CA ILE A 18 1.72 -0.36 -3.50
C ILE A 18 2.65 -1.58 -3.47
N LEU A 19 2.35 -2.62 -4.25
CA LEU A 19 3.17 -3.83 -4.31
C LEU A 19 4.57 -3.54 -4.84
N ALA A 20 4.71 -2.64 -5.83
CA ALA A 20 6.00 -2.24 -6.37
C ALA A 20 6.84 -1.49 -5.32
N GLU A 21 6.25 -0.49 -4.66
CA GLU A 21 6.91 0.30 -3.61
C GLU A 21 7.33 -0.58 -2.41
N LEU A 22 6.45 -1.47 -1.98
CA LEU A 22 6.74 -2.42 -0.89
C LEU A 22 7.79 -3.45 -1.29
N ARG A 23 7.79 -3.95 -2.52
CA ARG A 23 8.85 -4.86 -3.00
C ARG A 23 10.20 -4.18 -3.00
N GLU A 24 10.27 -2.90 -3.39
CA GLU A 24 11.52 -2.13 -3.33
C GLU A 24 11.96 -1.91 -1.88
N THR A 25 11.06 -1.46 -1.02
CA THR A 25 11.34 -1.15 0.39
C THR A 25 11.71 -2.39 1.20
N LEU A 26 10.96 -3.48 1.02
CA LEU A 26 11.14 -4.75 1.73
C LEU A 26 12.12 -5.69 1.01
N SER A 27 12.75 -5.27 -0.09
CA SER A 27 13.75 -6.08 -0.81
C SER A 27 14.88 -6.55 0.11
N THR A 28 15.27 -5.72 1.08
CA THR A 28 16.29 -6.03 2.09
C THR A 28 15.85 -7.10 3.09
N LEU A 29 14.54 -7.33 3.20
CA LEU A 29 13.89 -8.34 4.04
C LEU A 29 13.32 -9.50 3.21
N ALA A 30 13.75 -9.64 1.94
CA ALA A 30 13.32 -10.73 1.09
C ALA A 30 13.70 -12.10 1.69
N GLY A 31 12.77 -13.06 1.61
CA GLY A 31 12.93 -14.40 2.21
C GLY A 31 12.49 -14.49 3.67
N VAL A 32 12.03 -13.38 4.26
CA VAL A 32 11.37 -13.43 5.57
C VAL A 32 9.90 -13.82 5.38
N PRO A 33 9.41 -14.92 5.98
CA PRO A 33 8.09 -15.47 5.67
C PRO A 33 6.92 -14.49 5.85
N TRP A 34 7.01 -13.53 6.78
CA TRP A 34 5.96 -12.54 6.96
C TRP A 34 5.91 -11.51 5.82
N VAL A 35 7.06 -11.15 5.23
CA VAL A 35 7.15 -10.24 4.08
C VAL A 35 6.51 -10.89 2.85
N ASP A 36 6.92 -12.13 2.56
CA ASP A 36 6.39 -12.89 1.41
C ASP A 36 4.87 -13.09 1.53
N ASN A 37 4.37 -13.47 2.71
CA ASN A 37 2.93 -13.60 2.93
C ASN A 37 2.20 -12.26 2.79
N HIS A 38 2.80 -11.17 3.27
CA HIS A 38 2.21 -9.84 3.20
C HIS A 38 2.10 -9.34 1.75
N LEU A 39 3.17 -9.45 0.96
CA LEU A 39 3.16 -9.10 -0.47
C LEU A 39 2.20 -9.99 -1.27
N ALA A 40 2.14 -11.29 -0.96
CA ALA A 40 1.22 -12.22 -1.62
C ALA A 40 -0.25 -11.93 -1.30
N ALA A 41 -0.56 -11.41 -0.11
CA ALA A 41 -1.92 -10.98 0.24
C ALA A 41 -2.33 -9.72 -0.56
N ILE A 42 -1.40 -8.79 -0.75
CA ILE A 42 -1.63 -7.62 -1.62
C ILE A 42 -1.89 -8.07 -3.06
N GLU A 43 -1.05 -8.95 -3.59
CA GLU A 43 -1.16 -9.47 -4.95
C GLU A 43 -2.48 -10.25 -5.18
N ARG A 44 -2.96 -10.97 -4.17
CA ARG A 44 -4.21 -11.73 -4.21
C ARG A 44 -5.49 -10.89 -4.14
N GLY A 45 -5.38 -9.62 -3.77
CA GLY A 45 -6.57 -8.80 -3.53
C GLY A 45 -7.12 -8.94 -2.10
N ASP A 46 -6.40 -9.56 -1.18
CA ASP A 46 -6.84 -9.71 0.21
C ASP A 46 -6.78 -8.38 0.97
N GLU A 47 -7.59 -8.27 2.02
CA GLU A 47 -7.50 -7.17 2.97
C GLU A 47 -6.16 -7.23 3.71
N VAL A 48 -5.41 -6.13 3.70
CA VAL A 48 -4.12 -6.05 4.39
C VAL A 48 -3.99 -4.76 5.19
N VAL A 49 -3.27 -4.84 6.31
CA VAL A 49 -2.88 -3.67 7.11
C VAL A 49 -1.51 -3.20 6.65
N LEU A 50 -1.45 -1.97 6.16
CA LEU A 50 -0.24 -1.26 5.75
C LEU A 50 0.07 -0.15 6.74
N LYS A 51 1.28 0.41 6.70
CA LYS A 51 1.56 1.70 7.34
C LYS A 51 1.27 2.82 6.35
N ARG A 52 0.97 4.02 6.83
CA ARG A 52 0.76 5.18 5.96
C ARG A 52 1.90 5.43 4.98
N TRP A 53 3.15 5.27 5.41
CA TRP A 53 4.32 5.43 4.54
C TRP A 53 4.56 4.30 3.53
N ASP A 54 3.84 3.18 3.65
CA ASP A 54 3.82 2.16 2.61
C ASP A 54 2.89 2.55 1.44
N LEU A 55 2.09 3.62 1.61
CA LEU A 55 1.26 4.17 0.54
C LEU A 55 2.10 5.05 -0.39
N PRO A 56 1.77 5.10 -1.71
CA PRO A 56 2.46 5.96 -2.66
C PRO A 56 2.30 7.46 -2.36
N ASP A 57 3.27 8.29 -2.76
CA ASP A 57 3.30 9.76 -2.55
C ASP A 57 2.10 10.53 -3.09
N TRP A 58 1.42 9.98 -4.09
CA TRP A 58 0.21 10.57 -4.65
C TRP A 58 -1.05 10.24 -3.84
N CYS A 59 -0.99 9.28 -2.92
CA CYS A 59 -2.11 8.86 -2.08
C CYS A 59 -2.26 9.83 -0.90
N PRO A 60 -3.34 10.62 -0.81
CA PRO A 60 -3.48 11.63 0.25
C PRO A 60 -3.54 10.99 1.65
N GLN A 61 -3.99 9.74 1.75
CA GLN A 61 -3.97 8.94 2.97
C GLN A 61 -2.54 8.74 3.53
N GLN A 62 -1.47 8.87 2.74
CA GLN A 62 -0.11 8.84 3.28
C GLN A 62 0.16 10.01 4.24
N TYR A 63 -0.45 11.18 3.99
CA TYR A 63 -0.18 12.42 4.72
C TYR A 63 -1.25 12.79 5.76
N ALA A 64 -2.35 12.03 5.84
CA ALA A 64 -3.45 12.32 6.76
C ALA A 64 -3.22 11.84 8.22
N GLY A 65 -1.98 11.51 8.61
CA GLY A 65 -1.66 11.01 9.95
C GLY A 65 -0.15 10.84 10.17
N ARG A 66 0.25 10.07 11.19
CA ARG A 66 1.66 9.78 11.45
C ARG A 66 2.16 8.68 10.49
N PRO A 67 3.44 8.71 10.09
CA PRO A 67 4.00 7.73 9.15
C PRO A 67 3.76 6.25 9.50
N GLY A 68 3.73 5.93 10.80
CA GLY A 68 3.53 4.58 11.32
C GLY A 68 2.10 4.23 11.66
N ASP A 69 1.13 5.13 11.46
CA ASP A 69 -0.28 4.79 11.68
C ASP A 69 -0.70 3.69 10.71
N PRO A 70 -1.43 2.67 11.20
CA PRO A 70 -1.90 1.59 10.36
C PRO A 70 -3.10 2.06 9.51
N VAL A 71 -3.14 1.59 8.27
CA VAL A 71 -4.24 1.78 7.33
C VAL A 71 -4.61 0.44 6.71
N ILE A 72 -5.86 0.28 6.31
CA ILE A 72 -6.37 -0.96 5.74
C ILE A 72 -6.51 -0.77 4.24
N LEU A 73 -5.79 -1.56 3.45
CA LEU A 73 -6.07 -1.73 2.03
C LEU A 73 -7.09 -2.85 1.89
N ARG A 74 -8.34 -2.47 1.64
CA ARG A 74 -9.47 -3.40 1.54
C ARG A 74 -9.44 -4.19 0.23
N ALA A 75 -10.21 -5.28 0.19
CA ALA A 75 -10.29 -6.17 -0.97
C ALA A 75 -10.87 -5.48 -2.23
N ASP A 76 -11.71 -4.45 -2.04
CA ASP A 76 -12.22 -3.59 -3.11
C ASP A 76 -11.23 -2.51 -3.57
N ASN A 77 -10.00 -2.54 -3.07
CA ASN A 77 -8.92 -1.59 -3.35
C ASN A 77 -9.19 -0.18 -2.84
N THR A 78 -9.97 -0.04 -1.78
CA THR A 78 -10.10 1.21 -1.04
C THR A 78 -9.16 1.21 0.17
N ILE A 79 -8.78 2.41 0.61
CA ILE A 79 -7.97 2.59 1.81
C ILE A 79 -8.87 3.16 2.91
N ALA A 80 -8.93 2.46 4.04
CA ALA A 80 -9.67 2.86 5.23
C ALA A 80 -8.71 3.03 6.42
N GLU A 81 -9.11 3.82 7.41
CA GLU A 81 -8.39 3.88 8.68
C GLU A 81 -8.69 2.65 9.54
N VAL A 82 -7.75 2.26 10.41
CA VAL A 82 -8.01 1.21 11.40
C VAL A 82 -9.01 1.75 12.43
N GLY A 83 -10.28 1.32 12.33
CA GLY A 83 -11.36 1.72 13.22
C GLY A 83 -12.60 2.32 12.54
N GLU A 84 -12.60 2.45 11.21
CA GLU A 84 -13.78 2.80 10.40
C GLU A 84 -14.67 1.61 10.01
#